data_AF-A0A7C6LWP8-F1
#
_entry.id   AF-A0A7C6LWP8-F1
#
_cell.length_a   1.000
_cell.length_b   1.000
_cell.length_c   1.000
_cell.angle_alpha   90.00
_cell.angle_beta   90.00
_cell.angle_gamma   90.00
#
_symmetry.space_group_name_H-M   'P 1'
#
loop_
_entity.id
_entity.type
_entity.pdbx_description
1 polymer ?
#
loop_
_entity_poly.entity_id
_entity_poly.type
_entity_poly.pdbx_seq_one_letter_code
_entity_poly.pdbx_strand_id
1 'polypeptide(L)'
;MEKISQGKMADVNEVYKEAIDKNIRFYVLGMSPNAARISVRFFLKGSFGNFVEKIEQHYKDMTIQKQFNNDMPSVPIWKILGETLSKVSDDRAISTYLSTSLMRAVLLGEDYPNSLYQTILLRIHAEQDINYYKASIIKACLFRKARKSGNNINKEVLTLSLNENSNNRAYLLGRLFAVLEKAQKDANPGIKSTIRDKYFSSASTTPAATFPTLLSLAQHHISKLDYGVYYDKMIGEIMDKLEIENDPFPKNLSLDDQGIFYLGFYHQRNNLYKGKDTQD
;
A
#
# COMPACT_ATOMS: atom_id res chain seq x y z
N MET A 1 28.39 -30.78 -5.91
CA MET A 1 27.86 -31.76 -6.88
C MET A 1 27.99 -33.21 -6.38
N GLU A 2 29.16 -33.65 -5.90
CA GLU A 2 29.40 -35.03 -5.40
C GLU A 2 28.44 -35.52 -4.30
N LYS A 3 28.02 -34.66 -3.37
CA LYS A 3 27.09 -35.04 -2.29
C LYS A 3 25.66 -35.33 -2.78
N ILE A 4 25.23 -34.67 -3.85
CA ILE A 4 23.90 -34.86 -4.48
C ILE A 4 23.90 -36.12 -5.35
N SER A 5 24.99 -36.40 -6.08
CA SER A 5 25.15 -37.66 -6.82
C SER A 5 25.24 -38.90 -5.93
N GLN A 6 25.41 -38.73 -4.61
CA GLN A 6 25.44 -39.80 -3.61
C GLN A 6 24.14 -39.90 -2.78
N GLY A 7 23.07 -39.19 -3.19
CA GLY A 7 21.76 -39.30 -2.54
C GLY A 7 21.68 -38.73 -1.11
N LYS A 8 22.66 -37.94 -0.68
CA LYS A 8 22.59 -37.22 0.60
C LYS A 8 21.82 -35.92 0.41
N MET A 9 20.92 -35.59 1.34
CA MET A 9 20.31 -34.26 1.40
C MET A 9 21.41 -33.23 1.68
N ALA A 10 21.94 -32.62 0.63
CA ALA A 10 22.67 -31.38 0.75
C ALA A 10 21.68 -30.29 1.11
N ASP A 11 22.08 -29.34 1.97
CA ASP A 11 21.29 -28.16 2.25
C ASP A 11 21.06 -27.42 0.92
N VAL A 12 19.83 -27.54 0.41
CA VAL A 12 19.41 -27.03 -0.90
C VAL A 12 19.74 -25.54 -0.99
N ASN A 13 19.70 -24.80 0.12
CA ASN A 13 19.98 -23.37 0.12
C ASN A 13 21.47 -23.03 -0.06
N GLU A 14 22.40 -23.85 0.44
CA GLU A 14 23.84 -23.64 0.22
C GLU A 14 24.24 -24.00 -1.21
N VAL A 15 23.77 -25.15 -1.72
CA VAL A 15 24.14 -25.60 -3.06
C VAL A 15 23.59 -24.67 -4.14
N TYR A 16 22.36 -24.20 -4.02
CA TYR A 16 21.79 -23.28 -5.02
C TYR A 16 22.35 -21.85 -4.92
N LYS A 17 22.81 -21.40 -3.73
CA LYS A 17 23.52 -20.12 -3.60
C LYS A 17 24.89 -20.11 -4.29
N GLU A 18 25.60 -21.24 -4.24
CA GLU A 18 26.91 -21.37 -4.90
C GLU A 18 26.82 -21.81 -6.38
N ALA A 19 25.78 -22.53 -6.78
CA ALA A 19 25.68 -23.14 -8.10
C ALA A 19 25.05 -22.25 -9.20
N ILE A 20 24.43 -21.12 -8.86
CA ILE A 20 23.79 -20.26 -9.86
C ILE A 20 24.75 -19.13 -10.26
N ASP A 21 25.36 -19.26 -11.43
CA ASP A 21 26.11 -18.15 -12.04
C ASP A 21 25.15 -17.00 -12.38
N LYS A 22 25.27 -15.91 -11.62
CA LYS A 22 24.48 -14.69 -11.79
C LYS A 22 24.64 -14.04 -13.16
N ASN A 23 25.71 -14.35 -13.90
CA ASN A 23 26.02 -13.79 -15.21
C ASN A 23 25.41 -14.58 -16.38
N ILE A 24 24.73 -15.71 -16.12
CA ILE A 24 24.03 -16.48 -17.15
C ILE A 24 23.06 -15.57 -17.91
N ARG A 25 23.16 -15.57 -19.24
CA ARG A 25 22.21 -14.84 -20.10
C ARG A 25 20.83 -15.45 -19.96
N PHE A 26 19.87 -14.62 -19.59
CA PHE A 26 18.49 -14.99 -19.37
C PHE A 26 17.59 -14.19 -20.30
N TYR A 27 16.60 -14.86 -20.89
CA TYR A 27 15.69 -14.26 -21.87
C TYR A 27 14.25 -14.47 -21.39
N VAL A 28 13.45 -13.41 -21.41
CA VAL A 28 12.03 -13.46 -21.02
C VAL A 28 11.19 -12.96 -22.18
N LEU A 29 10.33 -13.84 -22.71
CA LEU A 29 9.40 -13.54 -23.79
C LEU A 29 7.97 -13.48 -23.23
N GLY A 30 7.37 -12.30 -23.23
CA GLY A 30 5.97 -12.10 -22.88
C GLY A 30 5.12 -12.05 -24.15
N MET A 31 4.10 -12.91 -24.22
CA MET A 31 3.21 -13.01 -25.39
C MET A 31 1.76 -13.01 -24.95
N SER A 32 0.86 -12.59 -25.84
CA SER A 32 -0.58 -12.80 -25.66
C SER A 32 -1.21 -13.29 -26.96
N PRO A 33 -2.30 -14.07 -26.88
CA PRO A 33 -3.09 -14.39 -28.05
C PRO A 33 -3.70 -13.12 -28.67
N ASN A 34 -3.89 -13.14 -29.99
CA ASN A 34 -4.59 -12.14 -30.77
C ASN A 34 -5.33 -12.86 -31.92
N ALA A 35 -6.52 -13.37 -31.63
CA ALA A 35 -7.25 -14.29 -32.51
C ALA A 35 -6.33 -15.44 -32.99
N ALA A 36 -6.10 -15.54 -34.30
CA ALA A 36 -5.23 -16.56 -34.90
C ALA A 36 -3.73 -16.23 -34.85
N ARG A 37 -3.31 -15.14 -34.20
CA ARG A 37 -1.92 -14.69 -34.11
C ARG A 37 -1.44 -14.63 -32.67
N ILE A 38 -0.12 -14.66 -32.49
CA ILE A 38 0.53 -14.38 -31.21
C ILE A 38 1.17 -13.00 -31.30
N SER A 39 0.79 -12.11 -30.37
CA SER A 39 1.41 -10.80 -30.25
C SER A 39 2.53 -10.85 -29.21
N VAL A 40 3.75 -10.53 -29.62
CA VAL A 40 4.88 -10.33 -28.69
C VAL A 40 4.64 -9.02 -27.94
N ARG A 41 4.52 -9.09 -26.61
CA ARG A 41 4.30 -7.93 -25.73
C ARG A 41 5.61 -7.34 -25.25
N PHE A 42 6.57 -8.19 -24.94
CA PHE A 42 7.93 -7.79 -24.62
C PHE A 42 8.89 -8.96 -24.84
N PHE A 43 10.13 -8.63 -25.18
CA PHE A 43 11.24 -9.55 -25.21
C PHE A 43 12.39 -8.91 -24.44
N LEU A 44 12.75 -9.49 -23.30
CA LEU A 44 13.77 -8.97 -22.40
C LEU A 44 15.00 -9.87 -22.46
N LYS A 45 16.17 -9.23 -22.47
CA LYS A 45 17.47 -9.87 -22.43
C LYS A 45 18.25 -9.27 -21.26
N GLY A 46 18.82 -10.12 -20.42
CA GLY A 46 19.62 -9.69 -19.27
C GLY A 46 20.42 -10.85 -18.70
N SER A 47 21.02 -10.65 -17.54
CA SER A 47 21.57 -11.73 -16.73
C SER A 47 20.54 -12.22 -15.72
N PHE A 48 20.61 -13.49 -15.34
CA PHE A 48 19.74 -14.06 -14.30
C PHE A 48 19.83 -13.25 -13.00
N GLY A 49 21.04 -12.91 -12.56
CA GLY A 49 21.27 -12.12 -11.36
C GLY A 49 20.59 -10.76 -11.39
N ASN A 50 20.66 -10.03 -12.50
CA ASN A 50 20.00 -8.73 -12.63
C ASN A 50 18.48 -8.85 -12.49
N PHE A 51 17.84 -9.85 -13.12
CA PHE A 51 16.40 -10.05 -12.98
C PHE A 51 16.00 -10.35 -11.53
N VAL A 52 16.74 -11.25 -10.85
CA VAL A 52 16.47 -11.60 -9.45
C VAL A 52 16.60 -10.37 -8.55
N GLU A 53 17.65 -9.56 -8.73
CA GLU A 53 17.83 -8.33 -7.95
C GLU A 53 16.67 -7.34 -8.13
N LYS A 54 16.15 -7.17 -9.36
CA LYS A 54 15.00 -6.29 -9.60
C LYS A 54 13.70 -6.84 -8.98
N ILE A 55 13.50 -8.15 -9.05
CA ILE A 55 12.35 -8.83 -8.43
C ILE A 55 12.40 -8.71 -6.90
N GLU A 56 13.56 -8.97 -6.29
CA GLU A 56 13.75 -8.78 -4.85
C GLU A 56 13.48 -7.34 -4.43
N GLN A 57 13.99 -6.37 -5.21
CA GLN A 57 13.75 -4.96 -4.93
C GLN A 57 12.26 -4.61 -5.04
N HIS A 58 11.52 -5.18 -6.00
CA HIS A 58 10.07 -5.03 -6.10
C HIS A 58 9.34 -5.50 -4.84
N TYR A 59 9.67 -6.68 -4.32
CA TYR A 59 9.04 -7.19 -3.10
C TYR A 59 9.42 -6.36 -1.86
N LYS A 60 10.67 -5.89 -1.77
CA LYS A 60 11.10 -4.95 -0.72
C LYS A 60 10.30 -3.65 -0.78
N ASP A 61 10.08 -3.09 -1.97
CA ASP A 61 9.30 -1.87 -2.16
C ASP A 61 7.84 -2.03 -1.66
N MET A 62 7.27 -3.22 -1.81
CA MET A 62 5.89 -3.55 -1.39
C MET A 62 5.74 -3.93 0.07
N THR A 63 6.83 -4.17 0.78
CA THR A 63 6.76 -4.75 2.12
C THR A 63 6.11 -3.75 3.09
N ILE A 64 4.96 -4.10 3.65
CA ILE A 64 4.23 -3.33 4.67
C ILE A 64 3.68 -4.30 5.71
N GLN A 65 3.40 -3.81 6.91
CA GLN A 65 2.80 -4.62 7.98
C GLN A 65 1.46 -5.17 7.48
N LYS A 66 1.30 -6.50 7.53
CA LYS A 66 0.05 -7.18 7.19
C LYS A 66 -1.10 -6.68 8.05
N GLN A 67 -2.30 -6.69 7.47
CA GLN A 67 -3.51 -6.39 8.21
C GLN A 67 -3.97 -7.61 8.99
N PHE A 68 -3.87 -8.80 8.38
CA PHE A 68 -4.27 -10.06 8.96
C PHE A 68 -3.16 -11.12 8.83
N ASN A 69 -3.16 -12.13 9.70
CA ASN A 69 -2.15 -13.20 9.68
C ASN A 69 -2.16 -14.03 8.39
N ASN A 70 -3.36 -14.19 7.79
CA ASN A 70 -3.58 -14.94 6.55
C ASN A 70 -3.23 -14.15 5.27
N ASP A 71 -2.88 -12.86 5.37
CA ASP A 71 -2.43 -12.09 4.22
C ASP A 71 -1.17 -12.71 3.60
N MET A 72 -1.03 -12.62 2.27
CA MET A 72 0.11 -13.23 1.57
C MET A 72 1.44 -12.59 2.01
N PRO A 73 2.50 -13.39 2.27
CA PRO A 73 3.81 -12.88 2.67
C PRO A 73 4.48 -12.03 1.57
N SER A 74 4.10 -12.23 0.31
CA SER A 74 4.54 -11.41 -0.81
C SER A 74 3.38 -11.24 -1.78
N VAL A 75 3.19 -10.03 -2.30
CA VAL A 75 2.05 -9.69 -3.16
C VAL A 75 2.35 -10.11 -4.61
N PRO A 76 1.68 -11.13 -5.17
CA PRO A 76 1.97 -11.57 -6.54
C PRO A 76 1.38 -10.60 -7.60
N ILE A 77 1.95 -10.63 -8.80
CA ILE A 77 1.56 -9.73 -9.92
C ILE A 77 0.06 -9.79 -10.25
N TRP A 78 -0.51 -11.00 -10.29
CA TRP A 78 -1.94 -11.17 -10.57
C TRP A 78 -2.82 -10.51 -9.49
N LYS A 79 -2.36 -10.48 -8.24
CA LYS A 79 -3.08 -9.82 -7.13
C LYS A 79 -2.98 -8.31 -7.26
N ILE A 80 -1.82 -7.78 -7.64
CA ILE A 80 -1.66 -6.34 -7.96
C ILE A 80 -2.65 -5.91 -9.04
N LEU A 81 -2.71 -6.66 -10.14
CA LEU A 81 -3.65 -6.37 -11.22
C LEU A 81 -5.11 -6.54 -10.78
N GLY A 82 -5.40 -7.54 -9.95
CA GLY A 82 -6.73 -7.75 -9.38
C GLY A 82 -7.24 -6.57 -8.54
N GLU A 83 -6.36 -5.90 -7.77
CA GLU A 83 -6.74 -4.71 -7.00
C GLU A 83 -7.04 -3.47 -7.87
N THR A 84 -6.75 -3.52 -9.17
CA THR A 84 -7.13 -2.46 -10.12
C THR A 84 -8.56 -2.60 -10.64
N LEU A 85 -9.16 -3.78 -10.47
CA LEU A 85 -10.50 -4.10 -10.95
C LEU A 85 -11.56 -3.66 -9.94
N SER A 86 -12.76 -3.36 -10.42
CA SER A 86 -13.91 -3.10 -9.55
C SER A 86 -14.37 -4.38 -8.86
N LYS A 87 -14.65 -4.33 -7.55
CA LYS A 87 -15.26 -5.46 -6.84
C LYS A 87 -16.69 -5.76 -7.30
N VAL A 88 -17.42 -4.75 -7.79
CA VAL A 88 -18.85 -4.83 -8.14
C VAL A 88 -19.09 -5.15 -9.62
N SER A 89 -18.12 -4.88 -10.49
CA SER A 89 -18.28 -5.15 -11.92
C SER A 89 -17.94 -6.59 -12.26
N ASP A 90 -18.71 -7.17 -13.18
CA ASP A 90 -18.40 -8.45 -13.82
C ASP A 90 -17.28 -8.33 -14.86
N ASP A 91 -16.96 -7.10 -15.29
CA ASP A 91 -15.82 -6.88 -16.18
C ASP A 91 -14.51 -7.07 -15.42
N ARG A 92 -13.80 -8.14 -15.77
CA ARG A 92 -12.49 -8.51 -15.24
C ARG A 92 -11.37 -8.24 -16.25
N ALA A 93 -11.64 -7.50 -17.32
CA ALA A 93 -10.65 -7.20 -18.34
C ALA A 93 -9.55 -6.29 -17.78
N ILE A 94 -8.33 -6.84 -17.69
CA ILE A 94 -7.14 -6.08 -17.38
C ILE A 94 -6.50 -5.62 -18.69
N SER A 95 -6.24 -4.31 -18.80
CA SER A 95 -5.53 -3.75 -19.94
C SER A 95 -4.18 -4.46 -20.14
N THR A 96 -3.96 -4.99 -21.35
CA THR A 96 -2.69 -5.64 -21.68
C THR A 96 -1.50 -4.68 -21.57
N TYR A 97 -1.73 -3.38 -21.79
CA TYR A 97 -0.71 -2.36 -21.61
C TYR A 97 -0.28 -2.24 -20.15
N LEU A 98 -1.24 -2.24 -19.22
CA LEU A 98 -0.96 -2.18 -17.78
C LEU A 98 -0.20 -3.41 -17.30
N SER A 99 -0.65 -4.62 -17.66
CA SER A 99 0.01 -5.86 -17.25
C SER A 99 1.43 -5.97 -17.82
N THR A 100 1.61 -5.61 -19.09
CA THR A 100 2.93 -5.58 -19.75
C THR A 100 3.87 -4.58 -19.06
N SER A 101 3.39 -3.35 -18.83
CA SER A 101 4.21 -2.29 -18.26
C SER A 101 4.56 -2.56 -16.79
N LEU A 102 3.62 -3.15 -16.02
CA LEU A 102 3.91 -3.63 -14.67
C LEU A 102 4.97 -4.74 -14.69
N MET A 103 4.85 -5.72 -15.58
CA MET A 103 5.83 -6.80 -15.67
C MET A 103 7.23 -6.27 -16.00
N ARG A 104 7.35 -5.29 -16.90
CA ARG A 104 8.62 -4.61 -17.16
C ARG A 104 9.13 -3.86 -15.94
N ALA A 105 8.28 -3.13 -15.22
CA ALA A 105 8.65 -2.46 -13.97
C ALA A 105 9.23 -3.44 -12.94
N VAL A 106 8.68 -4.64 -12.84
CA VAL A 106 9.17 -5.68 -11.93
C VAL A 106 10.48 -6.30 -12.41
N LEU A 107 10.55 -6.71 -13.67
CA LEU A 107 11.71 -7.43 -14.22
C LEU A 107 12.93 -6.54 -14.49
N LEU A 108 12.70 -5.29 -14.92
CA LEU A 108 13.76 -4.36 -15.31
C LEU A 108 14.05 -3.30 -14.24
N GLY A 109 13.21 -3.19 -13.22
CA GLY A 109 13.28 -2.09 -12.25
C GLY A 109 12.90 -0.73 -12.85
N GLU A 110 12.14 -0.73 -13.96
CA GLU A 110 11.50 0.46 -14.52
C GLU A 110 10.50 1.07 -13.51
N ASP A 111 10.06 2.29 -13.79
CA ASP A 111 9.04 2.94 -12.97
C ASP A 111 7.73 2.17 -13.07
N TYR A 112 6.98 2.13 -11.97
CA TYR A 112 5.63 1.59 -12.06
C TYR A 112 4.81 2.46 -13.00
N PRO A 113 3.89 1.87 -13.79
CA PRO A 113 3.02 2.66 -14.65
C PRO A 113 2.22 3.66 -13.82
N ASN A 114 2.20 4.93 -14.20
CA ASN A 114 1.39 5.95 -13.52
C ASN A 114 -0.09 5.55 -13.46
N SER A 115 -0.58 4.85 -14.49
CA SER A 115 -1.91 4.28 -14.53
C SER A 115 -2.19 3.29 -13.39
N LEU A 116 -1.21 2.47 -12.97
CA LEU A 116 -1.38 1.59 -11.82
C LEU A 116 -1.71 2.39 -10.56
N TYR A 117 -0.89 3.39 -10.27
CA TYR A 117 -1.05 4.21 -9.07
C TYR A 117 -2.40 4.96 -9.08
N GLN A 118 -2.71 5.64 -10.18
CA GLN A 118 -3.97 6.38 -10.34
C GLN A 118 -5.18 5.46 -10.24
N THR A 119 -5.16 4.28 -10.88
CA THR A 119 -6.27 3.33 -10.79
C THR A 119 -6.46 2.82 -9.36
N ILE A 120 -5.39 2.54 -8.62
CA ILE A 120 -5.50 2.13 -7.21
C ILE A 120 -6.14 3.23 -6.36
N LEU A 121 -5.69 4.49 -6.49
CA LEU A 121 -6.32 5.60 -5.77
C LEU A 121 -7.80 5.74 -6.14
N LEU A 122 -8.15 5.65 -7.43
CA LEU A 122 -9.54 5.67 -7.89
C LEU A 122 -10.38 4.52 -7.31
N ARG A 123 -9.81 3.31 -7.20
CA ARG A 123 -10.48 2.17 -6.56
C ARG A 123 -10.68 2.40 -5.06
N ILE A 124 -9.71 3.02 -4.38
CA ILE A 124 -9.87 3.40 -2.97
C ILE A 124 -10.98 4.44 -2.81
N HIS A 125 -11.06 5.44 -3.68
CA HIS A 125 -12.15 6.43 -3.64
C HIS A 125 -13.53 5.81 -3.86
N ALA A 126 -13.64 4.90 -4.83
CA ALA A 126 -14.90 4.26 -5.18
C ALA A 126 -15.37 3.25 -4.13
N GLU A 127 -14.44 2.50 -3.55
CA GLU A 127 -14.76 1.44 -2.58
C GLU A 127 -14.67 1.91 -1.13
N GLN A 128 -14.09 3.10 -0.90
CA GLN A 128 -13.77 3.66 0.41
C GLN A 128 -12.96 2.70 1.27
N ASP A 129 -12.19 1.83 0.63
CA ASP A 129 -11.47 0.73 1.26
C ASP A 129 -10.01 0.61 0.82
N ILE A 130 -9.14 0.49 1.82
CA ILE A 130 -7.72 0.21 1.68
C ILE A 130 -7.36 -1.04 2.49
N ASN A 131 -7.08 -2.11 1.75
CA ASN A 131 -6.57 -3.36 2.29
C ASN A 131 -5.03 -3.41 2.24
N TYR A 132 -4.46 -4.48 2.77
CA TYR A 132 -3.01 -4.76 2.72
C TYR A 132 -2.40 -4.62 1.31
N TYR A 133 -3.08 -5.14 0.29
CA TYR A 133 -2.57 -5.16 -1.08
C TYR A 133 -2.51 -3.76 -1.69
N LYS A 134 -3.58 -2.97 -1.58
CA LYS A 134 -3.60 -1.58 -2.06
C LYS A 134 -2.59 -0.71 -1.32
N ALA A 135 -2.45 -0.88 0.00
CA ALA A 135 -1.43 -0.17 0.79
C ALA A 135 -0.01 -0.54 0.34
N SER A 136 0.26 -1.83 0.10
CA SER A 136 1.53 -2.34 -0.43
C SER A 136 1.87 -1.72 -1.80
N ILE A 137 0.88 -1.63 -2.70
CA ILE A 137 1.06 -1.06 -4.04
C ILE A 137 1.36 0.45 -3.96
N ILE A 138 0.59 1.20 -3.17
CA ILE A 138 0.82 2.63 -2.94
C ILE A 138 2.22 2.87 -2.40
N LYS A 139 2.61 2.13 -1.36
CA LYS A 139 3.95 2.21 -0.78
C LYS A 139 5.01 1.96 -1.83
N ALA A 140 4.88 0.90 -2.63
CA ALA A 140 5.87 0.56 -3.65
C ALA A 140 6.00 1.63 -4.74
N CYS A 141 4.89 2.20 -5.19
CA CYS A 141 4.88 3.30 -6.16
C CYS A 141 5.63 4.52 -5.62
N LEU A 142 5.29 4.98 -4.41
CA LEU A 142 5.92 6.13 -3.77
C LEU A 142 7.39 5.86 -3.44
N PHE A 143 7.72 4.69 -2.91
CA PHE A 143 9.08 4.30 -2.52
C PHE A 143 10.01 4.19 -3.73
N ARG A 144 9.54 3.61 -4.83
CA ARG A 144 10.32 3.52 -6.06
C ARG A 144 10.55 4.88 -6.70
N LYS A 145 9.51 5.73 -6.74
CA LYS A 145 9.60 7.12 -7.22
C LYS A 145 10.61 7.93 -6.40
N ALA A 146 10.54 7.82 -5.07
CA ALA A 146 11.48 8.45 -4.14
C ALA A 146 12.92 7.98 -4.37
N ARG A 147 13.14 6.65 -4.45
CA ARG A 147 14.47 6.07 -4.70
C ARG A 147 15.10 6.59 -6.00
N LYS A 148 14.33 6.64 -7.09
CA LYS A 148 14.87 7.01 -8.42
C LYS A 148 15.06 8.51 -8.61
N SER A 149 14.21 9.33 -8.00
CA SER A 149 14.38 10.78 -8.00
C SER A 149 15.49 11.28 -7.07
N GLY A 150 16.03 10.40 -6.22
CA GLY A 150 16.96 10.77 -5.14
C GLY A 150 16.27 11.54 -4.00
N ASN A 151 14.95 11.73 -4.08
CA ASN A 151 14.17 12.49 -3.13
C ASN A 151 13.71 11.61 -1.96
N ASN A 152 14.33 11.80 -0.81
CA ASN A 152 14.06 11.03 0.41
C ASN A 152 13.04 11.68 1.36
N ILE A 153 12.36 12.76 0.94
CA ILE A 153 11.44 13.54 1.80
C ILE A 153 10.36 12.66 2.45
N ASN A 154 9.94 11.57 1.80
CA ASN A 154 8.88 10.70 2.31
C ASN A 154 9.38 9.44 3.03
N LYS A 155 10.67 9.33 3.38
CA LYS A 155 11.19 8.12 4.05
C LYS A 155 10.48 7.80 5.36
N GLU A 156 10.08 8.82 6.11
CA GLU A 156 9.42 8.65 7.41
C GLU A 156 8.00 8.06 7.32
N VAL A 157 7.33 8.14 6.16
CA VAL A 157 5.98 7.61 5.96
C VAL A 157 5.95 6.29 5.18
N LEU A 158 7.06 5.95 4.52
CA LEU A 158 7.21 4.72 3.74
C LEU A 158 7.84 3.59 4.57
N THR A 159 7.47 3.51 5.85
CA THR A 159 7.95 2.54 6.83
C THR A 159 7.20 1.20 6.74
N LEU A 160 7.69 0.18 7.45
CA LEU A 160 7.00 -1.12 7.53
C LEU A 160 5.67 -1.00 8.28
N SER A 161 5.66 -0.27 9.38
CA SER A 161 4.52 -0.10 10.28
C SER A 161 4.34 1.37 10.64
N LEU A 162 3.33 1.64 11.49
CA LEU A 162 3.07 2.98 12.03
C LEU A 162 4.36 3.64 12.54
N ASN A 163 4.69 4.78 11.93
CA ASN A 163 5.64 5.73 12.48
C ASN A 163 4.90 6.85 13.21
N GLU A 164 4.87 6.80 14.54
CA GLU A 164 4.18 7.80 15.35
C GLU A 164 4.90 9.16 15.35
N ASN A 165 6.19 9.18 15.06
CA ASN A 165 7.07 10.36 15.07
C ASN A 165 7.13 11.10 13.72
N SER A 166 6.35 10.67 12.72
CA SER A 166 6.27 11.37 11.43
C SER A 166 5.60 12.74 11.61
N ASN A 167 6.17 13.76 10.96
CA ASN A 167 5.61 15.11 10.86
C ASN A 167 4.99 15.37 9.47
N ASN A 168 4.95 14.37 8.60
CA ASN A 168 4.31 14.47 7.31
C ASN A 168 2.80 14.71 7.47
N ARG A 169 2.37 15.91 7.05
CA ARG A 169 0.99 16.38 7.16
C ARG A 169 -0.04 15.40 6.58
N ALA A 170 0.18 14.90 5.37
CA ALA A 170 -0.78 13.99 4.74
C ALA A 170 -0.91 12.68 5.52
N TYR A 171 0.20 12.16 6.03
CA TYR A 171 0.24 10.95 6.84
C TYR A 171 -0.47 11.14 8.18
N LEU A 172 -0.23 12.27 8.85
CA LEU A 172 -0.91 12.65 10.08
C LEU A 172 -2.42 12.77 9.89
N LEU A 173 -2.88 13.39 8.79
CA LEU A 173 -4.30 13.45 8.45
C LEU A 173 -4.91 12.06 8.24
N GLY A 174 -4.19 11.16 7.59
CA GLY A 174 -4.59 9.75 7.45
C GLY A 174 -4.72 9.05 8.80
N ARG A 175 -3.73 9.22 9.69
CA ARG A 175 -3.76 8.69 11.05
C ARG A 175 -4.96 9.25 11.84
N LEU A 176 -5.16 10.57 11.80
CA LEU A 176 -6.26 11.24 12.46
C LEU A 176 -7.60 10.64 12.01
N PHE A 177 -7.81 10.50 10.70
CA PHE A 177 -9.04 9.91 10.17
C PHE A 177 -9.29 8.49 10.72
N ALA A 178 -8.25 7.65 10.82
CA ALA A 178 -8.38 6.30 11.38
C ALA A 178 -8.80 6.31 12.86
N VAL A 179 -8.27 7.24 13.67
CA VAL A 179 -8.66 7.42 15.07
C VAL A 179 -10.11 7.89 15.18
N LEU A 180 -10.53 8.85 14.35
CA LEU A 180 -11.92 9.35 14.32
C LEU A 180 -12.91 8.25 13.91
N GLU A 181 -12.58 7.43 12.90
CA GLU A 181 -13.43 6.30 12.48
C GLU A 181 -13.57 5.29 13.63
N LYS A 182 -12.47 5.02 14.33
CA LYS A 182 -12.44 4.07 15.44
C LYS A 182 -13.24 4.56 16.65
N ALA A 183 -13.12 5.84 17.02
CA ALA A 183 -13.93 6.44 18.08
C ALA A 183 -15.42 6.36 17.77
N GLN A 184 -15.83 6.62 16.51
CA GLN A 184 -17.22 6.48 16.08
C GLN A 184 -17.73 5.04 16.21
N LYS A 185 -16.94 4.05 15.76
CA LYS A 185 -17.32 2.63 15.80
C LYS A 185 -17.49 2.13 17.23
N ASP A 186 -16.61 2.56 18.12
CA ASP A 186 -16.67 2.16 19.52
C ASP A 186 -17.83 2.82 20.26
N ALA A 187 -18.14 4.08 19.93
CA ALA A 187 -19.28 4.80 20.52
C ALA A 187 -20.63 4.28 20.01
N ASN A 188 -20.67 3.63 18.84
CA ASN A 188 -21.89 3.10 18.24
C ASN A 188 -21.67 1.66 17.73
N PRO A 189 -21.64 0.66 18.64
CA PRO A 189 -21.50 -0.74 18.25
C PRO A 189 -22.59 -1.15 17.25
N GLY A 190 -22.22 -1.84 16.16
CA GLY A 190 -23.15 -2.30 15.13
C GLY A 190 -23.56 -1.25 14.09
N ILE A 191 -22.93 -0.08 14.07
CA ILE A 191 -23.17 0.94 13.04
C ILE A 191 -22.88 0.40 11.63
N LYS A 192 -23.82 0.62 10.69
CA LYS A 192 -23.72 0.13 9.30
C LYS A 192 -22.97 1.07 8.35
N SER A 193 -22.89 2.34 8.69
CA SER A 193 -22.23 3.37 7.88
C SER A 193 -21.50 4.34 8.80
N THR A 194 -20.24 4.59 8.48
CA THR A 194 -19.29 5.37 9.25
C THR A 194 -18.90 6.64 8.51
N ILE A 195 -18.08 7.47 9.15
CA ILE A 195 -17.45 8.61 8.48
C ILE A 195 -16.60 8.17 7.28
N ARG A 196 -16.08 6.94 7.27
CA ARG A 196 -15.36 6.37 6.13
C ARG A 196 -16.25 6.34 4.90
N ASP A 197 -17.49 5.88 5.06
CA ASP A 197 -18.43 5.71 3.94
C ASP A 197 -18.90 7.04 3.33
N LYS A 198 -18.72 8.14 4.06
CA LYS A 198 -19.21 9.47 3.64
C LYS A 198 -18.09 10.44 3.29
N TYR A 199 -16.97 10.37 4.01
CA TYR A 199 -15.94 11.40 4.02
C TYR A 199 -14.55 10.89 3.65
N PHE A 200 -14.32 9.59 3.41
CA PHE A 200 -12.96 9.10 3.15
C PHE A 200 -12.34 9.76 1.92
N SER A 201 -13.10 9.85 0.83
CA SER A 201 -12.65 10.53 -0.40
C SER A 201 -12.41 12.02 -0.15
N SER A 202 -13.35 12.75 0.45
CA SER A 202 -13.21 14.20 0.67
C SER A 202 -12.13 14.53 1.71
N ALA A 203 -11.93 13.71 2.73
CA ALA A 203 -10.85 13.89 3.69
C ALA A 203 -9.48 13.70 3.05
N SER A 204 -9.36 12.79 2.09
CA SER A 204 -8.12 12.58 1.34
C SER A 204 -7.89 13.61 0.24
N THR A 205 -8.92 14.25 -0.32
CA THR A 205 -8.75 15.23 -1.40
C THR A 205 -8.83 16.68 -0.94
N THR A 206 -9.78 17.02 -0.07
CA THR A 206 -10.06 18.37 0.45
C THR A 206 -10.14 18.40 1.99
N PRO A 207 -9.00 18.22 2.69
CA PRO A 207 -8.97 18.16 4.16
C PRO A 207 -9.61 19.38 4.85
N ALA A 208 -9.31 20.60 4.39
CA ALA A 208 -9.84 21.84 4.97
C ALA A 208 -11.37 21.88 5.08
N ALA A 209 -12.07 21.32 4.11
CA ALA A 209 -13.53 21.31 4.06
C ALA A 209 -14.15 20.17 4.87
N THR A 210 -13.37 19.13 5.19
CA THR A 210 -13.89 17.87 5.75
C THR A 210 -13.53 17.71 7.24
N PHE A 211 -12.29 17.95 7.63
CA PHE A 211 -11.81 17.68 8.99
C PHE A 211 -12.50 18.48 10.10
N PRO A 212 -12.87 19.76 9.93
CA PRO A 212 -13.62 20.48 10.95
C PRO A 212 -14.94 19.79 11.32
N THR A 213 -15.67 19.28 10.32
CA THR A 213 -16.91 18.51 10.54
C THR A 213 -16.62 17.19 11.23
N LEU A 214 -15.57 16.46 10.81
CA LEU A 214 -15.20 15.18 11.41
C LEU A 214 -14.80 15.32 12.88
N LEU A 215 -14.03 16.36 13.24
CA LEU A 215 -13.61 16.64 14.61
C LEU A 215 -14.82 16.97 15.50
N SER A 216 -15.75 17.77 15.00
CA SER A 216 -17.01 18.07 15.71
C SER A 216 -17.84 16.81 15.96
N LEU A 217 -18.00 15.94 14.94
CA LEU A 217 -18.70 14.66 15.09
C LEU A 217 -18.00 13.73 16.09
N ALA A 218 -16.67 13.69 16.08
CA ALA A 218 -15.91 12.84 16.99
C ALA A 218 -16.09 13.23 18.45
N GLN A 219 -16.18 14.52 18.77
CA GLN A 219 -16.46 14.98 20.15
C GLN A 219 -17.77 14.42 20.71
N HIS A 220 -18.82 14.33 19.88
CA HIS A 220 -20.09 13.70 20.26
C HIS A 220 -20.00 12.18 20.43
N HIS A 221 -19.04 11.52 19.79
CA HIS A 221 -18.81 10.09 19.95
C HIS A 221 -17.96 9.80 21.19
N ILE A 222 -16.90 10.59 21.40
CA ILE A 222 -15.98 10.47 22.53
C ILE A 222 -16.70 10.70 23.85
N SER A 223 -17.62 11.67 23.93
CA SER A 223 -18.40 11.94 25.15
C SER A 223 -19.35 10.80 25.57
N LYS A 224 -19.61 9.83 24.68
CA LYS A 224 -20.42 8.63 24.96
C LYS A 224 -19.58 7.43 25.42
N LEU A 225 -18.26 7.55 25.42
CA LEU A 225 -17.34 6.46 25.74
C LEU A 225 -16.78 6.62 27.15
N ASP A 226 -16.82 5.55 27.94
CA ASP A 226 -16.18 5.52 29.27
C ASP A 226 -14.66 5.75 29.20
N TYR A 227 -14.06 5.39 28.07
CA TYR A 227 -12.64 5.55 27.75
C TYR A 227 -12.40 6.67 26.71
N GLY A 228 -13.28 7.67 26.63
CA GLY A 228 -13.15 8.79 25.71
C GLY A 228 -11.79 9.52 25.80
N VAL A 229 -11.24 9.64 27.00
CA VAL A 229 -9.92 10.25 27.27
C VAL A 229 -8.79 9.59 26.46
N TYR A 230 -8.88 8.29 26.17
CA TYR A 230 -7.90 7.61 25.33
C TYR A 230 -7.88 8.17 23.91
N TYR A 231 -9.06 8.36 23.31
CA TYR A 231 -9.19 8.93 21.97
C TYR A 231 -8.82 10.41 21.93
N ASP A 232 -9.22 11.19 22.93
CA ASP A 232 -8.84 12.60 23.03
C ASP A 232 -7.32 12.78 23.08
N LYS A 233 -6.61 11.95 23.86
CA LYS A 233 -5.14 11.97 23.91
C LYS A 233 -4.53 11.64 22.55
N MET A 234 -4.97 10.57 21.88
CA MET A 234 -4.46 10.22 20.56
C MET A 234 -4.74 11.31 19.50
N ILE A 235 -5.92 11.93 19.55
CA ILE A 235 -6.27 13.05 18.66
C ILE A 235 -5.36 14.24 18.96
N GLY A 236 -5.20 14.60 20.24
CA GLY A 236 -4.30 15.67 20.69
C GLY A 236 -2.87 15.46 20.19
N GLU A 237 -2.30 14.27 20.40
CA GLU A 237 -0.94 13.94 19.95
C GLU A 237 -0.73 14.07 18.43
N ILE A 238 -1.75 13.75 17.63
CA ILE A 238 -1.68 13.90 16.17
C ILE A 238 -1.87 15.37 15.77
N MET A 239 -2.80 16.07 16.41
CA MET A 239 -3.11 17.48 16.16
C MET A 239 -1.96 18.40 16.57
N ASP A 240 -1.24 18.09 17.65
CA ASP A 240 -0.06 18.86 18.10
C ASP A 240 1.08 18.81 17.08
N LYS A 241 1.16 17.74 16.29
CA LYS A 241 2.12 17.60 15.18
C LYS A 241 1.65 18.28 13.89
N LEU A 242 0.36 18.56 13.76
CA LEU A 242 -0.20 19.38 12.69
C LEU A 242 0.02 20.86 13.06
N GLU A 243 1.25 21.33 12.90
CA GLU A 243 1.66 22.69 13.25
C GLU A 243 0.69 23.74 12.66
N ILE A 244 0.09 24.54 13.54
CA ILE A 244 -0.94 25.55 13.19
C ILE A 244 -0.40 26.61 12.22
N GLU A 245 0.89 26.92 12.33
CA GLU A 245 1.57 27.91 11.47
C GLU A 245 1.73 27.45 10.01
N ASN A 246 1.54 26.15 9.73
CA ASN A 246 1.81 25.52 8.43
C ASN A 246 0.55 25.03 7.68
N ASP A 247 -0.61 25.68 7.88
CA ASP A 247 -1.90 25.29 7.28
C ASP A 247 -2.23 23.82 7.62
N PRO A 248 -2.68 23.54 8.87
CA PRO A 248 -2.83 22.18 9.39
C PRO A 248 -3.83 21.35 8.60
N PHE A 249 -4.81 21.99 7.96
CA PHE A 249 -5.76 21.38 7.05
C PHE A 249 -5.65 22.01 5.67
N PRO A 250 -4.81 21.44 4.77
CA PRO A 250 -4.60 22.02 3.46
C PRO A 250 -5.90 21.97 2.64
N LYS A 251 -6.07 22.96 1.76
CA LYS A 251 -7.24 23.02 0.87
C LYS A 251 -7.36 21.79 -0.01
N ASN A 252 -6.24 21.31 -0.56
CA ASN A 252 -6.17 20.12 -1.39
C ASN A 252 -4.90 19.30 -1.10
N LEU A 253 -4.97 17.99 -1.26
CA LEU A 253 -3.79 17.11 -1.29
C LEU A 253 -3.42 16.71 -2.71
N SER A 254 -2.11 16.67 -3.01
CA SER A 254 -1.60 16.12 -4.27
C SER A 254 -1.89 14.61 -4.37
N LEU A 255 -1.73 14.01 -5.56
CA LEU A 255 -1.91 12.55 -5.72
C LEU A 255 -0.92 11.73 -4.87
N ASP A 256 0.31 12.23 -4.70
CA ASP A 256 1.29 11.57 -3.83
C ASP A 256 0.87 11.71 -2.36
N ASP A 257 0.43 12.90 -1.94
CA ASP A 257 -0.07 13.14 -0.58
C ASP A 257 -1.33 12.32 -0.28
N GLN A 258 -2.22 12.12 -1.25
CA GLN A 258 -3.38 11.22 -1.13
C GLN A 258 -2.94 9.78 -0.84
N GLY A 259 -1.90 9.28 -1.53
CA GLY A 259 -1.31 7.98 -1.23
C GLY A 259 -0.71 7.93 0.18
N ILE A 260 -0.01 8.98 0.59
CA ILE A 260 0.58 9.09 1.93
C ILE A 260 -0.51 9.13 3.01
N PHE A 261 -1.61 9.83 2.78
CA PHE A 261 -2.79 9.82 3.63
C PHE A 261 -3.32 8.39 3.79
N TYR A 262 -3.45 7.65 2.70
CA TYR A 262 -3.92 6.27 2.77
C TYR A 262 -2.96 5.35 3.53
N LEU A 263 -1.64 5.54 3.41
CA LEU A 263 -0.65 4.81 4.22
C LEU A 263 -0.79 5.15 5.71
N GLY A 264 -0.97 6.43 6.06
CA GLY A 264 -1.18 6.86 7.44
C GLY A 264 -2.44 6.25 8.05
N PHE A 265 -3.54 6.25 7.30
CA PHE A 265 -4.78 5.59 7.68
C PHE A 265 -4.59 4.09 7.89
N TYR A 266 -3.96 3.41 6.93
CA TYR A 266 -3.73 1.97 6.99
C TYR A 266 -2.85 1.57 8.19
N HIS A 267 -1.73 2.26 8.42
CA HIS A 267 -0.85 2.00 9.54
C HIS A 267 -1.53 2.23 10.90
N GLN A 268 -2.25 3.35 11.06
CA GLN A 268 -2.94 3.66 12.29
C GLN A 268 -4.07 2.67 12.56
N ARG A 269 -4.83 2.30 11.52
CA ARG A 269 -5.86 1.26 11.61
C ARG A 269 -5.26 -0.07 12.05
N ASN A 270 -4.22 -0.56 11.40
CA ASN A 270 -3.57 -1.81 11.83
C ASN A 270 -3.16 -1.72 13.31
N ASN A 271 -2.60 -0.60 13.76
CA ASN A 271 -2.23 -0.41 15.16
C ASN A 271 -3.43 -0.47 16.13
N LEU A 272 -4.56 0.15 15.78
CA LEU A 272 -5.78 0.18 16.59
C LEU A 272 -6.47 -1.19 16.73
N TYR A 273 -6.19 -2.13 15.82
CA TYR A 273 -6.77 -3.49 15.84
C TYR A 273 -5.77 -4.59 16.22
N LYS A 274 -4.48 -4.25 16.46
CA LYS A 274 -3.48 -5.19 16.97
C LYS A 274 -3.98 -5.83 18.27
N GLY A 275 -4.10 -7.15 18.28
CA GLY A 275 -4.49 -7.95 19.45
C GLY A 275 -5.92 -8.49 19.43
N LYS A 276 -6.79 -8.06 18.50
CA LYS A 276 -8.13 -8.65 18.33
C LYS A 276 -8.16 -9.89 17.45
N ASP A 277 -7.16 -10.07 16.57
CA ASP A 277 -7.04 -11.23 15.66
C ASP A 277 -6.52 -12.52 16.32
N THR A 278 -6.45 -12.57 17.66
CA THR A 278 -6.10 -13.81 18.41
C THR A 278 -7.33 -14.63 18.76
N GLN A 279 -8.53 -14.19 18.37
CA GLN A 279 -9.79 -14.89 18.56
C GLN A 279 -10.61 -14.80 17.27
N ASP A 280 -10.17 -15.54 16.25
CA ASP A 280 -11.03 -16.12 15.20
C ASP A 280 -10.24 -17.22 14.45
#